data_AF-A0A969E3B7-F1
#
_entry.id   AF-A0A969E3B7-F1
#
_cell.length_a   1.000
_cell.length_b   1.000
_cell.length_c   1.000
_cell.angle_alpha   90.00
_cell.angle_beta   90.00
_cell.angle_gamma   90.00
#
_symmetry.space_group_name_H-M   'P 1'
#
loop_
_entity.id
_entity.type
_entity.pdbx_description
1 polymer ?
#
loop_
_entity_poly.entity_id
_entity_poly.type
_entity_poly.pdbx_seq_one_letter_code
_entity_poly.pdbx_strand_id
1 'polypeptide(L)'
;MLTLVDLFGDVPDSEAVRADEQIFNPKADPGKQVYDNAIKTLDEAIADLAKTPKIALARDIYYDGDAKKWTALANTLKLKAWLNLRLTDAAGAKTQITTLLGSDLVDTDAEEFTYKFGTSDIPQRSRHPLYRDSYAPQAGAPTGFLSNYFMQQVYNAPAKDGIQDPRWRFYFYRQVGSIAKALKDEPKSIDCTRTPKPDHYQTFQAWCSFDPGFYGRDHANGDGINPDGPARTLFGVYPAGGRADLNISNRDYSVVGQQGQGANGAGIHPMIMSSFTDFMKAEAALFLQTAGTPKDLLKSAVEKSIARVKSFATAKGQGVPDSIVTPTATYVNKVMELYDKAATNGDKMDVIAKEYLIALWGNGIEAYNLYRRTGKPSDIQPTRARLGGKYYRSLIYPSDYATLNSAAKQKTENGVKVFWDNNPDDFIK
;
A
#
# COMPACT_ATOMS: atom_id res chain seq x y z
N MET A 1 18.26 1.40 -1.89
CA MET A 1 18.76 0.06 -2.26
C MET A 1 17.77 -1.06 -1.97
N LEU A 2 17.27 -1.23 -0.73
CA LEU A 2 16.32 -2.31 -0.38
C LEU A 2 15.13 -2.46 -1.36
N THR A 3 14.42 -1.36 -1.68
CA THR A 3 13.30 -1.38 -2.64
C THR A 3 13.71 -1.82 -4.05
N LEU A 4 14.92 -1.47 -4.52
CA LEU A 4 15.39 -1.90 -5.83
C LEU A 4 15.61 -3.41 -5.84
N VAL A 5 16.20 -3.97 -4.78
CA VAL A 5 16.36 -5.41 -4.62
C VAL A 5 15.00 -6.11 -4.50
N ASP A 6 14.06 -5.53 -3.76
CA ASP A 6 12.72 -6.09 -3.63
C ASP A 6 12.01 -6.18 -4.98
N LEU A 7 12.17 -5.17 -5.83
CA LEU A 7 11.56 -5.15 -7.16
C LEU A 7 12.33 -6.00 -8.17
N PHE A 8 13.66 -5.91 -8.19
CA PHE A 8 14.50 -6.39 -9.29
C PHE A 8 15.51 -7.47 -8.89
N GLY A 9 15.62 -7.87 -7.62
CA GLY A 9 16.63 -8.85 -7.19
C GLY A 9 18.03 -8.26 -7.24
N ASP A 10 18.94 -8.89 -7.97
CA ASP A 10 20.32 -8.42 -8.10
C ASP A 10 20.33 -7.06 -8.82
N VAL A 11 21.06 -6.08 -8.29
CA VAL A 11 21.11 -4.72 -8.83
C VAL A 11 22.50 -4.11 -8.64
N PRO A 12 22.93 -3.18 -9.49
CA PRO A 12 24.19 -2.47 -9.26
C PRO A 12 24.21 -1.73 -7.91
N ASP A 13 25.25 -1.96 -7.11
CA ASP A 13 25.46 -1.31 -5.81
C ASP A 13 26.92 -0.83 -5.67
N SER A 14 27.88 -1.76 -5.60
CA SER A 14 29.32 -1.50 -5.42
C SER A 14 30.00 -0.77 -6.60
N GLU A 15 29.43 -0.89 -7.78
CA GLU A 15 29.91 -0.26 -9.03
C GLU A 15 28.99 0.89 -9.49
N ALA A 16 27.90 1.15 -8.78
CA ALA A 16 26.92 2.16 -9.17
C ALA A 16 27.48 3.58 -9.01
N VAL A 17 27.19 4.46 -10.00
CA VAL A 17 27.55 5.89 -9.98
C VAL A 17 29.08 6.15 -9.89
N ARG A 18 29.91 5.27 -10.48
CA ARG A 18 31.38 5.36 -10.51
C ARG A 18 31.94 5.63 -11.91
N ALA A 19 31.28 6.52 -12.65
CA ALA A 19 31.68 6.88 -14.00
C ALA A 19 33.01 7.65 -14.04
N ASP A 20 33.36 8.35 -12.96
CA ASP A 20 34.65 9.01 -12.73
C ASP A 20 35.81 8.01 -12.64
N GLU A 21 35.54 6.79 -12.20
CA GLU A 21 36.48 5.66 -12.22
C GLU A 21 36.41 4.84 -13.52
N GLN A 22 35.79 5.39 -14.56
CA GLN A 22 35.58 4.75 -15.87
C GLN A 22 34.73 3.48 -15.83
N ILE A 23 33.89 3.30 -14.81
CA ILE A 23 32.92 2.20 -14.72
C ILE A 23 31.60 2.63 -15.36
N PHE A 24 31.45 2.36 -16.67
CA PHE A 24 30.24 2.71 -17.43
C PHE A 24 29.20 1.58 -17.52
N ASN A 25 29.60 0.35 -17.22
CA ASN A 25 28.76 -0.85 -17.30
C ASN A 25 28.78 -1.59 -15.95
N PRO A 26 28.15 -1.01 -14.91
CA PRO A 26 28.26 -1.55 -13.56
C PRO A 26 27.55 -2.90 -13.46
N LYS A 27 28.22 -3.90 -12.89
CA LYS A 27 27.62 -5.23 -12.69
C LYS A 27 26.48 -5.17 -11.68
N ALA A 28 25.54 -6.11 -11.78
CA ALA A 28 24.55 -6.33 -10.74
C ALA A 28 25.20 -7.09 -9.57
N ASP A 29 25.10 -6.56 -8.37
CA ASP A 29 25.53 -7.25 -7.15
C ASP A 29 24.40 -8.14 -6.61
N PRO A 30 24.73 -9.28 -5.98
CA PRO A 30 23.72 -10.17 -5.41
C PRO A 30 22.80 -9.45 -4.44
N GLY A 31 21.48 -9.65 -4.56
CA GLY A 31 20.49 -8.96 -3.72
C GLY A 31 20.73 -9.10 -2.22
N LYS A 32 21.26 -10.26 -1.78
CA LYS A 32 21.67 -10.47 -0.39
C LYS A 32 22.78 -9.52 0.04
N GLN A 33 23.83 -9.37 -0.78
CA GLN A 33 24.94 -8.47 -0.49
C GLN A 33 24.47 -7.01 -0.42
N VAL A 34 23.59 -6.60 -1.33
CA VAL A 34 23.00 -5.25 -1.34
C VAL A 34 22.16 -5.01 -0.07
N TYR A 35 21.44 -6.02 0.42
CA TYR A 35 20.71 -5.96 1.70
C TYR A 35 21.66 -5.84 2.90
N ASP A 36 22.71 -6.67 2.95
CA ASP A 36 23.72 -6.63 4.03
C ASP A 36 24.40 -5.24 4.07
N ASN A 37 24.77 -4.69 2.90
CA ASN A 37 25.33 -3.35 2.77
C ASN A 37 24.36 -2.27 3.25
N ALA A 38 23.09 -2.34 2.81
CA ALA A 38 22.08 -1.36 3.20
C ALA A 38 21.82 -1.35 4.72
N ILE A 39 21.79 -2.53 5.36
CA ILE A 39 21.66 -2.64 6.83
C ILE A 39 22.87 -2.03 7.52
N LYS A 40 24.08 -2.33 7.03
CA LYS A 40 25.33 -1.74 7.56
C LYS A 40 25.34 -0.22 7.45
N THR A 41 24.93 0.33 6.32
CA THR A 41 24.82 1.79 6.14
C THR A 41 23.81 2.41 7.12
N LEU A 42 22.71 1.71 7.43
CA LEU A 42 21.76 2.17 8.45
C LEU A 42 22.39 2.17 9.85
N ASP A 43 23.21 1.17 10.19
CA ASP A 43 23.95 1.15 11.46
C ASP A 43 24.95 2.30 11.57
N GLU A 44 25.73 2.54 10.52
CA GLU A 44 26.66 3.67 10.44
C GLU A 44 25.91 5.01 10.57
N ALA A 45 24.77 5.17 9.88
CA ALA A 45 23.94 6.36 9.97
C ALA A 45 23.39 6.60 11.38
N ILE A 46 22.94 5.54 12.09
CA ILE A 46 22.48 5.64 13.48
C ILE A 46 23.63 6.10 14.39
N ALA A 47 24.83 5.54 14.21
CA ALA A 47 26.01 5.96 14.98
C ALA A 47 26.40 7.41 14.70
N ASP A 48 26.34 7.85 13.44
CA ASP A 48 26.62 9.22 13.02
C ASP A 48 25.59 10.21 13.57
N LEU A 49 24.31 9.86 13.52
CA LEU A 49 23.21 10.62 14.10
C LEU A 49 23.32 10.75 15.62
N ALA A 50 24.15 9.96 16.30
CA ALA A 50 24.44 10.08 17.73
C ALA A 50 25.60 11.04 18.07
N LYS A 51 26.51 11.33 17.12
CA LYS A 51 27.70 12.18 17.34
C LYS A 51 27.38 13.63 17.73
N THR A 52 28.30 14.28 18.43
CA THR A 52 28.25 15.71 18.78
C THR A 52 29.52 16.43 18.31
N PRO A 53 29.43 17.71 17.86
CA PRO A 53 28.21 18.50 17.68
C PRO A 53 27.35 17.98 16.52
N LYS A 54 26.04 18.30 16.54
CA LYS A 54 25.16 18.00 15.41
C LYS A 54 25.41 18.99 14.29
N ILE A 55 25.47 18.50 13.05
CA ILE A 55 25.48 19.37 11.86
C ILE A 55 24.06 19.86 11.63
N ALA A 56 23.87 21.18 11.53
CA ALA A 56 22.60 21.75 11.12
C ALA A 56 22.36 21.48 9.63
N LEU A 57 21.27 20.80 9.30
CA LEU A 57 20.88 20.58 7.91
C LEU A 57 20.26 21.87 7.35
N ALA A 58 20.79 22.36 6.22
CA ALA A 58 20.27 23.56 5.58
C ALA A 58 18.83 23.39 5.07
N ARG A 59 18.42 22.15 4.76
CA ARG A 59 17.07 21.80 4.33
C ARG A 59 16.79 20.31 4.54
N ASP A 60 15.80 20.00 5.37
CA ASP A 60 15.22 18.67 5.51
C ASP A 60 13.70 18.79 5.41
N ILE A 61 13.13 18.25 4.33
CA ILE A 61 11.69 18.33 4.06
C ILE A 61 10.87 17.27 4.80
N TYR A 62 11.52 16.32 5.48
CA TYR A 62 10.87 15.23 6.19
C TYR A 62 10.76 15.51 7.68
N TYR A 63 11.88 15.81 8.34
CA TYR A 63 11.95 15.93 9.79
C TYR A 63 12.59 17.22 10.30
N ASP A 64 12.83 18.19 9.43
CA ASP A 64 13.39 19.50 9.81
C ASP A 64 14.70 19.38 10.63
N GLY A 65 15.51 18.37 10.30
CA GLY A 65 16.78 18.10 11.00
C GLY A 65 16.65 17.34 12.32
N ASP A 66 15.46 16.84 12.67
CA ASP A 66 15.27 16.04 13.88
C ASP A 66 15.95 14.66 13.77
N ALA A 67 17.14 14.56 14.36
CA ALA A 67 17.95 13.36 14.37
C ALA A 67 17.28 12.16 15.07
N LYS A 68 16.35 12.40 16.02
CA LYS A 68 15.63 11.30 16.69
C LYS A 68 14.68 10.63 15.72
N LYS A 69 13.92 11.41 14.94
CA LYS A 69 13.02 10.86 13.91
C LYS A 69 13.76 10.14 12.79
N TRP A 70 14.93 10.65 12.39
CA TRP A 70 15.82 9.94 11.46
C TRP A 70 16.33 8.62 12.04
N THR A 71 16.67 8.59 13.33
CA THR A 71 17.09 7.37 14.04
C THR A 71 15.94 6.35 14.12
N ALA A 72 14.74 6.79 14.50
CA ALA A 72 13.53 5.96 14.53
C ALA A 72 13.22 5.36 13.15
N LEU A 73 13.32 6.17 12.08
CA LEU A 73 13.15 5.69 10.71
C LEU A 73 14.21 4.64 10.34
N ALA A 74 15.49 4.89 10.64
CA ALA A 74 16.57 3.95 10.34
C ALA A 74 16.35 2.59 11.03
N ASN A 75 15.98 2.60 12.31
CA ASN A 75 15.62 1.39 13.04
C ASN A 75 14.38 0.68 12.45
N THR A 76 13.35 1.43 12.05
CA THR A 76 12.15 0.84 11.42
C THR A 76 12.46 0.26 10.03
N LEU A 77 13.36 0.86 9.25
CA LEU A 77 13.82 0.29 7.98
C LEU A 77 14.62 -1.00 8.20
N LYS A 78 15.44 -1.07 9.25
CA LYS A 78 16.09 -2.33 9.67
C LYS A 78 15.06 -3.38 10.08
N LEU A 79 14.03 -3.01 10.84
CA LEU A 79 12.93 -3.92 11.23
C LEU A 79 12.27 -4.51 9.99
N LYS A 80 11.93 -3.67 9.01
CA LYS A 80 11.37 -4.10 7.72
C LYS A 80 12.31 -5.05 6.97
N ALA A 81 13.60 -4.71 6.88
CA ALA A 81 14.60 -5.54 6.20
C ALA A 81 14.72 -6.93 6.84
N TRP A 82 14.87 -7.00 8.17
CA TRP A 82 14.94 -8.27 8.89
C TRP A 82 13.63 -9.07 8.82
N LEU A 83 12.48 -8.40 8.76
CA LEU A 83 11.20 -9.09 8.57
C LEU A 83 11.11 -9.74 7.17
N ASN A 84 11.64 -9.10 6.12
CA ASN A 84 11.76 -9.73 4.80
C ASN A 84 12.64 -10.98 4.84
N LEU A 85 13.71 -10.98 5.63
CA LEU A 85 14.64 -12.09 5.76
C LEU A 85 14.10 -13.27 6.59
N ARG A 86 12.94 -13.15 7.25
CA ARG A 86 12.48 -14.15 8.23
C ARG A 86 12.33 -15.56 7.70
N LEU A 87 12.11 -15.74 6.40
CA LEU A 87 11.94 -17.06 5.78
C LEU A 87 13.27 -17.71 5.40
N THR A 88 14.30 -16.91 5.12
CA THR A 88 15.63 -17.37 4.70
C THR A 88 16.65 -17.36 5.85
N ASP A 89 16.42 -16.51 6.86
CA ASP A 89 17.25 -16.37 8.07
C ASP A 89 16.37 -16.05 9.29
N ALA A 90 15.61 -17.05 9.75
CA ALA A 90 14.71 -16.89 10.88
C ALA A 90 15.44 -16.56 12.19
N ALA A 91 16.64 -17.12 12.40
CA ALA A 91 17.42 -16.93 13.63
C ALA A 91 18.01 -15.51 13.71
N GLY A 92 18.61 -15.03 12.61
CA GLY A 92 19.08 -13.65 12.47
C GLY A 92 17.94 -12.66 12.59
N ALA A 93 16.84 -12.88 11.85
CA ALA A 93 15.65 -12.04 11.93
C ALA A 93 15.10 -11.96 13.36
N LYS A 94 14.95 -13.09 14.08
CA LYS A 94 14.48 -13.09 15.47
C LYS A 94 15.39 -12.28 16.38
N THR A 95 16.69 -12.50 16.29
CA THR A 95 17.70 -11.83 17.13
C THR A 95 17.66 -10.32 16.91
N GLN A 96 17.75 -9.90 15.66
CA GLN A 96 17.88 -8.50 15.28
C GLN A 96 16.58 -7.73 15.50
N ILE A 97 15.43 -8.35 15.19
CA ILE A 97 14.13 -7.74 15.49
C ILE A 97 13.97 -7.57 17.00
N THR A 98 14.32 -8.58 17.82
CA THR A 98 14.24 -8.46 19.29
C THR A 98 15.06 -7.27 19.82
N THR A 99 16.27 -7.06 19.31
CA THR A 99 17.08 -5.88 19.64
C THR A 99 16.40 -4.57 19.20
N LEU A 100 15.87 -4.52 17.98
CA LEU A 100 15.18 -3.34 17.45
C LEU A 100 13.91 -2.99 18.22
N LEU A 101 13.21 -3.96 18.81
CA LEU A 101 12.05 -3.70 19.66
C LEU A 101 12.39 -2.92 20.95
N GLY A 102 13.65 -2.95 21.38
CA GLY A 102 14.15 -2.11 22.48
C GLY A 102 14.69 -0.74 22.03
N SER A 103 14.66 -0.45 20.72
CA SER A 103 15.12 0.82 20.15
C SER A 103 13.95 1.75 19.85
N ASP A 104 14.27 3.02 19.58
CA ASP A 104 13.30 3.98 19.06
C ASP A 104 12.90 3.59 17.64
N LEU A 105 11.59 3.48 17.38
CA LEU A 105 10.98 3.06 16.12
C LEU A 105 9.87 4.06 15.78
N VAL A 106 9.56 4.22 14.50
CA VAL A 106 8.38 5.01 14.09
C VAL A 106 7.11 4.40 14.69
N ASP A 107 6.56 4.99 15.75
CA ASP A 107 5.42 4.46 16.48
C ASP A 107 4.31 5.49 16.80
N THR A 108 4.58 6.77 16.50
CA THR A 108 3.61 7.87 16.53
C THR A 108 3.37 8.51 15.16
N ASP A 109 2.24 9.21 15.01
CA ASP A 109 1.91 9.99 13.80
C ASP A 109 2.96 11.07 13.47
N ALA A 110 3.69 11.57 14.48
CA ALA A 110 4.68 12.65 14.33
C ALA A 110 6.03 12.17 13.76
N GLU A 111 6.30 10.87 13.80
CA GLU A 111 7.52 10.22 13.30
C GLU A 111 7.33 9.60 11.92
N GLU A 112 6.10 9.57 11.42
CA GLU A 112 5.76 8.97 10.15
C GLU A 112 6.57 9.52 8.98
N PHE A 113 7.15 8.62 8.20
CA PHE A 113 7.91 8.98 7.00
C PHE A 113 6.94 9.08 5.82
N THR A 114 6.63 10.32 5.43
CA THR A 114 5.71 10.63 4.33
C THR A 114 6.26 11.72 3.45
N TYR A 115 6.00 11.63 2.15
CA TYR A 115 6.16 12.77 1.27
C TYR A 115 4.85 13.57 1.25
N LYS A 116 4.91 14.89 1.42
CA LYS A 116 3.73 15.77 1.43
C LYS A 116 3.60 16.47 0.09
N PHE A 117 2.41 16.41 -0.51
CA PHE A 117 2.12 17.07 -1.77
C PHE A 117 1.45 18.43 -1.55
N GLY A 118 1.64 19.33 -2.51
CA GLY A 118 1.03 20.65 -2.55
C GLY A 118 -0.29 20.68 -3.31
N THR A 119 -0.77 21.90 -3.59
CA THR A 119 -2.04 22.16 -4.31
C THR A 119 -1.84 22.89 -5.63
N SER A 120 -0.61 23.22 -5.99
CA SER A 120 -0.31 24.03 -7.17
C SER A 120 -0.23 23.19 -8.45
N ASP A 121 -0.57 23.81 -9.58
CA ASP A 121 -0.31 23.26 -10.91
C ASP A 121 1.16 23.40 -11.32
N ILE A 122 1.84 24.42 -10.79
CA ILE A 122 3.23 24.77 -11.10
C ILE A 122 4.05 24.82 -9.80
N PRO A 123 5.23 24.16 -9.73
CA PRO A 123 5.80 23.29 -10.77
C PRO A 123 4.91 22.07 -11.04
N GLN A 124 4.94 21.59 -12.28
CA GLN A 124 4.15 20.44 -12.73
C GLN A 124 4.31 19.29 -11.73
N ARG A 125 3.19 18.65 -11.36
CA ARG A 125 3.14 17.51 -10.41
C ARG A 125 3.35 17.85 -8.92
N SER A 126 3.10 19.08 -8.50
CA SER A 126 3.04 19.41 -7.06
C SER A 126 1.87 18.74 -6.34
N ARG A 127 0.74 18.51 -7.02
CA ARG A 127 -0.39 17.71 -6.49
C ARG A 127 -0.08 16.22 -6.48
N HIS A 128 -0.69 15.51 -5.53
CA HIS A 128 -0.60 14.07 -5.45
C HIS A 128 -0.93 13.38 -6.79
N PRO A 129 -0.14 12.40 -7.28
CA PRO A 129 -0.37 11.74 -8.56
C PRO A 129 -1.77 11.12 -8.66
N LEU A 130 -2.19 10.36 -7.65
CA LEU A 130 -3.53 9.75 -7.60
C LEU A 130 -4.68 10.78 -7.61
N TYR A 131 -4.44 12.00 -7.12
CA TYR A 131 -5.42 13.09 -7.24
C TYR A 131 -5.52 13.56 -8.68
N ARG A 132 -4.37 13.77 -9.34
CA ARG A 132 -4.32 14.18 -10.76
C ARG A 132 -5.02 13.16 -11.66
N ASP A 133 -4.93 11.87 -11.32
CA ASP A 133 -5.60 10.81 -12.07
C ASP A 133 -7.11 10.73 -11.79
N SER A 134 -7.58 11.30 -10.67
CA SER A 134 -8.99 11.24 -10.25
C SER A 134 -9.76 12.53 -10.52
N TYR A 135 -9.10 13.68 -10.41
CA TYR A 135 -9.68 15.01 -10.43
C TYR A 135 -8.99 15.84 -11.52
N ALA A 136 -9.45 15.64 -12.75
CA ALA A 136 -8.97 16.41 -13.89
C ALA A 136 -9.54 17.83 -13.90
N PRO A 137 -8.92 18.78 -14.65
CA PRO A 137 -9.49 20.11 -14.88
C PRO A 137 -10.89 20.06 -15.48
N GLN A 138 -11.12 19.12 -16.41
CA GLN A 138 -12.45 18.81 -16.92
C GLN A 138 -13.20 17.91 -15.94
N ALA A 139 -14.40 18.33 -15.55
CA ALA A 139 -15.24 17.57 -14.64
C ALA A 139 -15.59 16.19 -15.23
N GLY A 140 -15.57 15.15 -14.38
CA GLY A 140 -15.94 13.80 -14.80
C GLY A 140 -14.98 13.16 -15.81
N ALA A 141 -13.74 13.63 -15.89
CA ALA A 141 -12.70 13.06 -16.78
C ALA A 141 -11.51 12.43 -16.02
N PRO A 142 -11.73 11.54 -15.03
CA PRO A 142 -10.63 10.80 -14.41
C PRO A 142 -9.87 9.96 -15.45
N THR A 143 -8.58 9.73 -15.23
CA THR A 143 -7.74 8.84 -16.04
C THR A 143 -7.39 7.55 -15.31
N GLY A 144 -7.44 7.57 -13.97
CA GLY A 144 -7.17 6.41 -13.12
C GLY A 144 -8.36 5.47 -12.94
N PHE A 145 -8.07 4.28 -12.42
CA PHE A 145 -9.05 3.27 -12.04
C PHE A 145 -8.73 2.71 -10.65
N LEU A 146 -9.76 2.38 -9.90
CA LEU A 146 -9.66 1.68 -8.62
C LEU A 146 -10.00 0.20 -8.78
N SER A 147 -9.38 -0.66 -7.99
CA SER A 147 -9.71 -2.09 -7.96
C SER A 147 -11.11 -2.31 -7.35
N ASN A 148 -12.00 -2.96 -8.11
CA ASN A 148 -13.32 -3.37 -7.62
C ASN A 148 -13.21 -4.26 -6.38
N TYR A 149 -12.28 -5.22 -6.41
CA TYR A 149 -12.01 -6.09 -5.28
C TYR A 149 -11.60 -5.30 -4.04
N PHE A 150 -10.60 -4.42 -4.15
CA PHE A 150 -10.12 -3.67 -2.99
C PHE A 150 -11.20 -2.77 -2.40
N MET A 151 -11.96 -2.05 -3.24
CA MET A 151 -13.09 -1.25 -2.78
C MET A 151 -14.13 -2.10 -2.06
N GLN A 152 -14.47 -3.28 -2.59
CA GLN A 152 -15.42 -4.17 -1.94
C GLN A 152 -14.86 -4.73 -0.63
N GLN A 153 -13.58 -5.08 -0.59
CA GLN A 153 -12.95 -5.59 0.64
C GLN A 153 -13.01 -4.55 1.74
N VAL A 154 -12.66 -3.29 1.48
CA VAL A 154 -12.72 -2.24 2.50
C VAL A 154 -14.18 -1.90 2.83
N TYR A 155 -15.08 -1.81 1.85
CA TYR A 155 -16.49 -1.48 2.10
C TYR A 155 -17.21 -2.55 2.94
N ASN A 156 -16.92 -3.84 2.72
CA ASN A 156 -17.54 -4.97 3.41
C ASN A 156 -16.64 -5.63 4.47
N ALA A 157 -15.52 -5.01 4.84
CA ALA A 157 -14.61 -5.53 5.86
C ALA A 157 -15.18 -5.35 7.29
N PRO A 158 -14.84 -6.24 8.23
CA PRO A 158 -13.79 -7.27 8.09
C PRO A 158 -14.33 -8.66 7.72
N ALA A 159 -15.64 -8.92 7.89
CA ALA A 159 -16.24 -10.25 7.75
C ALA A 159 -17.39 -10.36 6.72
N LYS A 160 -17.68 -9.30 5.94
CA LYS A 160 -18.79 -9.27 4.97
C LYS A 160 -20.16 -9.49 5.62
N ASP A 161 -20.30 -9.10 6.89
CA ASP A 161 -21.48 -9.28 7.74
C ASP A 161 -22.25 -7.97 8.01
N GLY A 162 -22.00 -6.95 7.20
CA GLY A 162 -22.64 -5.64 7.30
C GLY A 162 -21.90 -4.63 8.20
N ILE A 163 -20.87 -5.05 8.93
CA ILE A 163 -19.89 -4.13 9.50
C ILE A 163 -19.03 -3.62 8.34
N GLN A 164 -18.86 -2.30 8.25
CA GLN A 164 -18.05 -1.65 7.22
C GLN A 164 -16.75 -1.15 7.83
N ASP A 165 -15.68 -1.08 7.04
CA ASP A 165 -14.44 -0.46 7.48
C ASP A 165 -14.63 1.06 7.69
N PRO A 166 -14.31 1.62 8.87
CA PRO A 166 -14.42 3.05 9.12
C PRO A 166 -13.66 3.93 8.12
N ARG A 167 -12.67 3.38 7.40
CA ARG A 167 -11.79 4.10 6.46
C ARG A 167 -12.38 4.28 5.06
N TRP A 168 -13.40 3.51 4.65
CA TRP A 168 -13.82 3.45 3.24
C TRP A 168 -14.23 4.82 2.67
N ARG A 169 -14.94 5.64 3.46
CA ARG A 169 -15.40 7.00 3.07
C ARG A 169 -14.27 8.00 2.88
N PHE A 170 -13.10 7.68 3.41
CA PHE A 170 -11.90 8.50 3.29
C PHE A 170 -11.02 8.03 2.14
N TYR A 171 -11.04 6.74 1.84
CA TYR A 171 -10.26 6.13 0.75
C TYR A 171 -10.90 6.31 -0.62
N PHE A 172 -12.23 6.32 -0.67
CA PHE A 172 -12.98 6.34 -1.91
C PHE A 172 -14.01 7.45 -1.91
N TYR A 173 -14.18 8.08 -3.07
CA TYR A 173 -15.26 9.01 -3.35
C TYR A 173 -16.14 8.47 -4.47
N ARG A 174 -17.39 8.15 -4.17
CA ARG A 174 -18.35 7.74 -5.19
C ARG A 174 -18.96 8.98 -5.85
N GLN A 175 -18.86 9.03 -7.17
CA GLN A 175 -19.49 10.10 -7.95
C GLN A 175 -21.00 9.89 -8.10
N VAL A 176 -21.46 8.65 -8.00
CA VAL A 176 -22.87 8.25 -8.14
C VAL A 176 -23.39 7.51 -6.90
N GLY A 177 -24.69 7.60 -6.64
CA GLY A 177 -25.35 6.93 -5.51
C GLY A 177 -25.73 5.47 -5.77
N SER A 178 -25.77 5.06 -7.04
CA SER A 178 -26.17 3.73 -7.45
C SER A 178 -25.67 3.36 -8.84
N ILE A 179 -25.59 2.05 -9.12
CA ILE A 179 -25.37 1.54 -10.48
C ILE A 179 -26.52 1.94 -11.40
N ALA A 180 -27.75 1.90 -10.89
CA ALA A 180 -28.93 2.35 -11.63
C ALA A 180 -28.83 3.82 -12.05
N LYS A 181 -28.30 4.69 -11.18
CA LYS A 181 -28.07 6.11 -11.50
C LYS A 181 -27.02 6.28 -12.59
N ALA A 182 -25.87 5.58 -12.49
CA ALA A 182 -24.84 5.62 -13.51
C ALA A 182 -25.37 5.20 -14.89
N LEU A 183 -26.13 4.10 -14.95
CA LEU A 183 -26.70 3.59 -16.19
C LEU A 183 -27.86 4.45 -16.73
N LYS A 184 -28.58 5.16 -15.85
CA LYS A 184 -29.60 6.13 -16.25
C LYS A 184 -28.99 7.37 -16.90
N ASP A 185 -27.90 7.88 -16.35
CA ASP A 185 -27.21 9.05 -16.89
C ASP A 185 -26.45 8.70 -18.16
N GLU A 186 -25.71 7.59 -18.13
CA GLU A 186 -24.94 7.10 -19.27
C GLU A 186 -25.06 5.57 -19.40
N PRO A 187 -25.95 5.08 -20.30
CA PRO A 187 -26.23 3.64 -20.47
C PRO A 187 -25.04 2.77 -20.88
N LYS A 188 -23.92 3.40 -21.30
CA LYS A 188 -22.67 2.73 -21.70
C LYS A 188 -21.53 2.95 -20.70
N SER A 189 -21.79 3.57 -19.55
CA SER A 189 -20.76 3.85 -18.53
C SER A 189 -20.18 2.58 -17.91
N ILE A 190 -20.97 1.50 -17.80
CA ILE A 190 -20.58 0.26 -17.13
C ILE A 190 -20.83 -0.94 -18.07
N ASP A 191 -19.98 -1.10 -19.08
CA ASP A 191 -20.19 -2.08 -20.16
C ASP A 191 -20.04 -3.55 -19.72
N CYS A 192 -19.20 -3.83 -18.72
CA CYS A 192 -18.98 -5.19 -18.19
C CYS A 192 -20.24 -5.80 -17.53
N THR A 193 -21.30 -5.03 -17.30
CA THR A 193 -22.61 -5.53 -16.82
C THR A 193 -23.30 -6.43 -17.83
N ARG A 194 -22.87 -6.38 -19.10
CA ARG A 194 -23.41 -7.19 -20.21
C ARG A 194 -22.76 -8.56 -20.32
N THR A 195 -21.66 -8.77 -19.59
CA THR A 195 -20.94 -10.05 -19.54
C THR A 195 -21.18 -10.75 -18.21
N PRO A 196 -21.38 -12.08 -18.21
CA PRO A 196 -21.53 -12.84 -16.97
C PRO A 196 -20.26 -12.73 -16.13
N LYS A 197 -20.44 -12.78 -14.80
CA LYS A 197 -19.33 -12.88 -13.85
C LYS A 197 -18.48 -14.13 -14.17
N PRO A 198 -17.13 -14.03 -14.16
CA PRO A 198 -16.27 -15.19 -14.37
C PRO A 198 -16.60 -16.33 -13.40
N ASP A 199 -16.63 -17.56 -13.90
CA ASP A 199 -17.03 -18.76 -13.14
C ASP A 199 -16.08 -19.10 -12.01
N HIS A 200 -14.80 -18.75 -12.14
CA HIS A 200 -13.77 -18.91 -11.12
C HIS A 200 -13.79 -17.83 -10.03
N TYR A 201 -14.63 -16.81 -10.16
CA TYR A 201 -14.81 -15.82 -9.10
C TYR A 201 -15.74 -16.38 -8.03
N GLN A 202 -15.34 -16.27 -6.77
CA GLN A 202 -16.16 -16.65 -5.63
C GLN A 202 -17.41 -15.76 -5.57
N THR A 203 -18.53 -16.29 -5.05
CA THR A 203 -19.84 -15.62 -5.05
C THR A 203 -19.79 -14.19 -4.49
N PHE A 204 -19.03 -13.97 -3.42
CA PHE A 204 -18.89 -12.65 -2.80
C PHE A 204 -18.00 -11.68 -3.57
N GLN A 205 -17.10 -12.13 -4.44
CA GLN A 205 -16.13 -11.24 -5.10
C GLN A 205 -16.85 -10.26 -6.04
N ALA A 206 -16.44 -8.99 -6.01
CA ALA A 206 -16.97 -7.97 -6.89
C ALA A 206 -16.78 -8.40 -8.36
N TRP A 207 -17.74 -8.00 -9.19
CA TRP A 207 -17.67 -8.14 -10.63
C TRP A 207 -18.20 -6.87 -11.25
N CYS A 208 -17.39 -6.23 -12.09
CA CYS A 208 -17.73 -5.05 -12.86
C CYS A 208 -18.00 -3.79 -12.03
N SER A 209 -19.01 -3.81 -11.16
CA SER A 209 -19.42 -2.73 -10.25
C SER A 209 -20.21 -3.34 -9.08
N PHE A 210 -20.40 -2.61 -7.99
CA PHE A 210 -21.27 -3.05 -6.91
C PHE A 210 -21.95 -1.87 -6.23
N ASP A 211 -23.13 -2.09 -5.67
CA ASP A 211 -23.84 -1.06 -4.95
C ASP A 211 -23.30 -0.88 -3.52
N PRO A 212 -23.37 0.34 -2.96
CA PRO A 212 -23.99 1.53 -3.52
C PRO A 212 -23.06 2.38 -4.40
N GLY A 213 -23.17 2.30 -5.73
CA GLY A 213 -22.48 3.23 -6.65
C GLY A 213 -20.95 3.09 -6.74
N PHE A 214 -20.38 1.91 -6.44
CA PHE A 214 -18.96 1.64 -6.63
C PHE A 214 -18.67 1.11 -8.03
N TYR A 215 -17.71 1.73 -8.71
CA TYR A 215 -17.30 1.32 -10.04
C TYR A 215 -15.82 1.62 -10.30
N GLY A 216 -15.08 0.60 -10.71
CA GLY A 216 -13.67 0.66 -11.03
C GLY A 216 -13.30 -0.36 -12.10
N ARG A 217 -12.25 -1.15 -11.86
CA ARG A 217 -11.80 -2.23 -12.74
C ARG A 217 -11.51 -3.49 -11.93
N ASP A 218 -11.87 -4.64 -12.51
CA ASP A 218 -11.44 -5.95 -12.01
C ASP A 218 -9.99 -6.23 -12.40
N HIS A 219 -9.36 -7.13 -11.66
CA HIS A 219 -7.94 -7.47 -11.84
C HIS A 219 -7.63 -7.92 -13.27
N ALA A 220 -6.59 -7.31 -13.86
CA ALA A 220 -6.14 -7.53 -15.24
C ALA A 220 -7.18 -7.20 -16.33
N ASN A 221 -8.16 -6.34 -16.04
CA ASN A 221 -9.04 -5.80 -17.07
C ASN A 221 -8.31 -4.74 -17.91
N GLY A 222 -8.04 -5.07 -19.18
CA GLY A 222 -7.43 -4.18 -20.17
C GLY A 222 -8.42 -3.56 -21.18
N ASP A 223 -9.73 -3.65 -20.93
CA ASP A 223 -10.74 -3.04 -21.81
C ASP A 223 -10.55 -1.52 -21.90
N GLY A 224 -10.94 -0.96 -23.05
CA GLY A 224 -10.83 0.47 -23.33
C GLY A 224 -11.63 1.38 -22.38
N ILE A 225 -11.43 2.68 -22.55
CA ILE A 225 -12.10 3.71 -21.75
C ILE A 225 -13.48 3.99 -22.35
N ASN A 226 -14.53 3.52 -21.67
CA ASN A 226 -15.92 3.87 -21.97
C ASN A 226 -16.24 5.32 -21.53
N PRO A 227 -17.39 5.91 -21.90
CA PRO A 227 -17.86 7.19 -21.36
C PRO A 227 -18.29 7.04 -19.89
N ASP A 228 -17.33 6.69 -19.04
CA ASP A 228 -17.55 6.17 -17.70
C ASP A 228 -16.99 7.06 -16.60
N GLY A 229 -16.34 8.15 -17.01
CA GLY A 229 -15.69 9.11 -16.13
C GLY A 229 -16.61 9.67 -15.04
N PRO A 230 -17.86 10.08 -15.33
CA PRO A 230 -18.83 10.52 -14.32
C PRO A 230 -19.30 9.43 -13.33
N ALA A 231 -19.13 8.14 -13.65
CA ALA A 231 -19.58 7.02 -12.82
C ALA A 231 -18.45 6.40 -11.98
N ARG A 232 -17.18 6.58 -12.38
CA ARG A 232 -16.03 5.96 -11.71
C ARG A 232 -15.89 6.39 -10.26
N THR A 233 -15.56 5.45 -9.39
CA THR A 233 -15.13 5.77 -8.03
C THR A 233 -13.74 6.39 -8.08
N LEU A 234 -13.56 7.49 -7.35
CA LEU A 234 -12.32 8.28 -7.31
C LEU A 234 -11.54 8.01 -6.02
N PHE A 235 -10.24 8.31 -6.03
CA PHE A 235 -9.47 8.38 -4.79
C PHE A 235 -10.08 9.44 -3.86
N GLY A 236 -10.33 9.06 -2.62
CA GLY A 236 -10.87 9.95 -1.61
C GLY A 236 -9.83 10.92 -1.04
N VAL A 237 -10.15 11.52 0.12
CA VAL A 237 -9.22 12.42 0.80
C VAL A 237 -7.92 11.73 1.20
N TYR A 238 -7.95 10.48 1.67
CA TYR A 238 -6.72 9.76 2.05
C TYR A 238 -6.32 8.73 0.97
N PRO A 239 -5.04 8.68 0.56
CA PRO A 239 -3.97 9.63 0.88
C PRO A 239 -3.90 10.79 -0.12
N ALA A 240 -4.73 10.77 -1.18
CA ALA A 240 -4.55 11.59 -2.37
C ALA A 240 -4.89 13.08 -2.19
N GLY A 241 -5.66 13.45 -1.16
CA GLY A 241 -6.22 14.79 -1.02
C GLY A 241 -7.46 15.04 -1.90
N GLY A 242 -8.19 13.98 -2.26
CA GLY A 242 -9.50 14.05 -2.90
C GLY A 242 -10.61 14.47 -1.94
N ARG A 243 -11.86 14.13 -2.29
CA ARG A 243 -13.04 14.38 -1.45
C ARG A 243 -13.30 13.22 -0.51
N ALA A 244 -13.86 13.49 0.66
CA ALA A 244 -14.51 12.45 1.45
C ALA A 244 -15.92 12.13 0.91
N ASP A 245 -16.37 10.88 1.07
CA ASP A 245 -17.70 10.44 0.67
C ASP A 245 -18.73 10.65 1.80
N LEU A 246 -19.61 11.63 1.59
CA LEU A 246 -20.67 12.00 2.52
C LEU A 246 -22.05 11.47 2.11
N ASN A 247 -22.16 10.71 1.00
CA ASN A 247 -23.45 10.20 0.58
C ASN A 247 -23.86 9.04 1.49
N ILE A 248 -25.00 9.19 2.17
CA ILE A 248 -25.51 8.21 3.13
C ILE A 248 -26.32 7.15 2.40
N SER A 249 -27.42 7.58 1.77
CA SER A 249 -28.42 6.69 1.18
C SER A 249 -29.04 7.21 -0.11
N ASN A 250 -28.64 8.40 -0.60
CA ASN A 250 -29.22 8.95 -1.82
C ASN A 250 -28.76 8.12 -3.02
N ARG A 251 -29.67 7.28 -3.54
CA ARG A 251 -29.45 6.40 -4.70
C ARG A 251 -29.34 7.18 -6.00
N ASP A 252 -29.91 8.38 -6.06
CA ASP A 252 -29.85 9.31 -7.20
C ASP A 252 -28.71 10.34 -7.08
N TYR A 253 -27.83 10.20 -6.09
CA TYR A 253 -26.65 11.06 -5.95
C TYR A 253 -25.83 11.05 -7.25
N SER A 254 -25.39 12.22 -7.69
CA SER A 254 -24.58 12.40 -8.89
C SER A 254 -23.78 13.70 -8.77
N VAL A 255 -22.56 13.60 -8.25
CA VAL A 255 -21.64 14.73 -8.14
C VAL A 255 -20.30 14.29 -8.69
N VAL A 256 -19.95 14.84 -9.85
CA VAL A 256 -18.71 14.48 -10.54
C VAL A 256 -17.51 15.16 -9.89
N GLY A 257 -16.40 14.42 -9.85
CA GLY A 257 -15.12 14.92 -9.41
C GLY A 257 -14.53 15.90 -10.41
N GLN A 258 -13.93 16.97 -9.88
CA GLN A 258 -13.19 17.96 -10.65
C GLN A 258 -12.03 18.50 -9.82
N GLN A 259 -10.94 18.90 -10.49
CA GLN A 259 -9.84 19.63 -9.87
C GLN A 259 -10.36 20.83 -9.05
N GLY A 260 -9.72 21.09 -7.91
CA GLY A 260 -10.13 22.13 -6.96
C GLY A 260 -11.02 21.60 -5.83
N GLN A 261 -11.66 20.44 -6.01
CA GLN A 261 -12.46 19.82 -4.96
C GLN A 261 -11.60 19.04 -3.95
N GLY A 262 -12.16 18.77 -2.77
CA GLY A 262 -11.51 18.01 -1.71
C GLY A 262 -10.40 18.82 -1.04
N ALA A 263 -9.27 18.17 -0.76
CA ALA A 263 -8.04 18.85 -0.32
C ALA A 263 -7.18 19.36 -1.50
N ASN A 264 -7.74 19.36 -2.72
CA ASN A 264 -7.10 19.81 -3.95
C ASN A 264 -5.70 19.19 -4.20
N GLY A 265 -5.55 17.91 -3.91
CA GLY A 265 -4.30 17.17 -4.13
C GLY A 265 -3.23 17.35 -3.06
N ALA A 266 -3.53 18.05 -1.95
CA ALA A 266 -2.66 18.19 -0.78
C ALA A 266 -2.57 16.89 0.04
N GLY A 267 -2.25 15.80 -0.65
CA GLY A 267 -2.12 14.45 -0.15
C GLY A 267 -0.77 14.14 0.49
N ILE A 268 -0.55 12.85 0.76
CA ILE A 268 0.72 12.29 1.22
C ILE A 268 1.09 11.02 0.46
N HIS A 269 2.38 10.70 0.36
CA HIS A 269 2.83 9.35 0.03
C HIS A 269 3.20 8.62 1.32
N PRO A 270 2.39 7.66 1.81
CA PRO A 270 2.66 6.95 3.06
C PRO A 270 3.77 5.90 2.87
N MET A 271 5.00 6.18 3.32
CA MET A 271 6.13 5.25 3.13
C MET A 271 6.36 4.35 4.35
N ILE A 272 6.47 4.93 5.54
CA ILE A 272 6.54 4.21 6.83
C ILE A 272 5.58 4.91 7.80
N MET A 273 4.58 4.18 8.28
CA MET A 273 3.58 4.67 9.22
C MET A 273 3.72 3.99 10.57
N SER A 274 3.22 4.65 11.62
CA SER A 274 3.15 4.07 12.97
C SER A 274 2.37 2.75 12.99
N SER A 275 1.26 2.69 12.25
CA SER A 275 0.47 1.47 12.05
C SER A 275 1.24 0.37 11.31
N PHE A 276 2.07 0.72 10.32
CA PHE A 276 2.86 -0.25 9.55
C PHE A 276 3.88 -0.93 10.46
N THR A 277 4.52 -0.17 11.34
CA THR A 277 5.42 -0.69 12.36
C THR A 277 4.72 -1.75 13.23
N ASP A 278 3.50 -1.48 13.71
CA ASP A 278 2.78 -2.43 14.57
C ASP A 278 2.31 -3.67 13.81
N PHE A 279 1.93 -3.56 12.52
CA PHE A 279 1.68 -4.72 11.67
C PHE A 279 2.93 -5.59 11.48
N MET A 280 4.09 -4.97 11.25
CA MET A 280 5.37 -5.68 11.15
C MET A 280 5.73 -6.39 12.46
N LYS A 281 5.53 -5.72 13.60
CA LYS A 281 5.70 -6.33 14.93
C LYS A 281 4.74 -7.50 15.14
N ALA A 282 3.48 -7.39 14.74
CA ALA A 282 2.49 -8.45 14.87
C ALA A 282 2.90 -9.71 14.10
N GLU A 283 3.38 -9.56 12.86
CA GLU A 283 3.91 -10.68 12.07
C GLU A 283 5.17 -11.30 12.71
N ALA A 284 6.11 -10.46 13.17
CA ALA A 284 7.31 -10.94 13.86
C ALA A 284 6.96 -11.72 15.13
N ALA A 285 6.04 -11.22 15.95
CA ALA A 285 5.57 -11.92 17.14
C ALA A 285 4.90 -13.26 16.80
N LEU A 286 4.13 -13.30 15.69
CA LEU A 286 3.40 -14.49 15.27
C LEU A 286 4.33 -15.62 14.79
N PHE A 287 5.37 -15.30 14.02
CA PHE A 287 6.22 -16.31 13.37
C PHE A 287 7.60 -16.49 14.03
N LEU A 288 8.13 -15.46 14.67
CA LEU A 288 9.47 -15.48 15.27
C LEU A 288 9.43 -15.48 16.81
N GLN A 289 8.25 -15.31 17.41
CA GLN A 289 8.06 -15.25 18.87
C GLN A 289 8.88 -14.12 19.50
N THR A 290 8.91 -12.96 18.86
CA THR A 290 9.46 -11.73 19.45
C THR A 290 8.52 -11.16 20.52
N ALA A 291 8.95 -10.15 21.27
CA ALA A 291 8.16 -9.56 22.35
C ALA A 291 6.82 -8.95 21.85
N GLY A 292 5.79 -9.00 22.73
CA GLY A 292 4.43 -8.53 22.46
C GLY A 292 3.49 -9.63 21.96
N THR A 293 2.20 -9.51 22.27
CA THR A 293 1.18 -10.44 21.74
C THR A 293 0.83 -10.05 20.30
N PRO A 294 0.81 -10.97 19.32
CA PRO A 294 0.43 -10.64 17.95
C PRO A 294 -0.95 -9.97 17.83
N LYS A 295 -1.91 -10.40 18.66
CA LYS A 295 -3.27 -9.85 18.72
C LYS A 295 -3.30 -8.39 19.19
N ASP A 296 -2.57 -8.07 20.26
CA ASP A 296 -2.51 -6.72 20.81
C ASP A 296 -1.80 -5.75 19.83
N LEU A 297 -0.76 -6.24 19.16
CA LEU A 297 -0.05 -5.51 18.11
C LEU A 297 -0.95 -5.26 16.89
N LEU A 298 -1.71 -6.28 16.45
CA LEU A 298 -2.72 -6.12 15.41
C LEU A 298 -3.78 -5.09 15.80
N LYS A 299 -4.30 -5.17 17.04
CA LYS A 299 -5.27 -4.20 17.57
C LYS A 299 -4.73 -2.77 17.49
N SER A 300 -3.52 -2.54 18.01
CA SER A 300 -2.84 -1.25 17.96
C SER A 300 -2.67 -0.75 16.52
N ALA A 301 -2.24 -1.62 15.61
CA ALA A 301 -2.03 -1.28 14.21
C ALA A 301 -3.31 -0.80 13.52
N VAL A 302 -4.44 -1.51 13.72
CA VAL A 302 -5.74 -1.16 13.17
C VAL A 302 -6.25 0.16 13.76
N GLU A 303 -6.15 0.34 15.08
CA GLU A 303 -6.57 1.57 15.75
C GLU A 303 -5.77 2.78 15.26
N LYS A 304 -4.44 2.67 15.17
CA LYS A 304 -3.56 3.71 14.62
C LYS A 304 -3.90 4.02 13.17
N SER A 305 -4.13 3.01 12.33
CA SER A 305 -4.49 3.21 10.92
C SER A 305 -5.81 3.99 10.78
N ILE A 306 -6.86 3.60 11.51
CA ILE A 306 -8.16 4.29 11.48
C ILE A 306 -8.02 5.72 12.01
N ALA A 307 -7.36 5.91 13.15
CA ALA A 307 -7.16 7.22 13.76
C ALA A 307 -6.40 8.16 12.81
N ARG A 308 -5.34 7.67 12.17
CA ARG A 308 -4.51 8.43 11.23
C ARG A 308 -5.27 8.91 10.01
N VAL A 309 -6.11 8.05 9.44
CA VAL A 309 -6.95 8.39 8.27
C VAL A 309 -7.98 9.44 8.62
N LYS A 310 -8.66 9.29 9.77
CA LYS A 310 -9.63 10.29 10.27
C LYS A 310 -8.96 11.63 10.58
N SER A 311 -7.81 11.61 11.26
CA SER A 311 -7.08 12.82 11.62
C SER A 311 -6.56 13.55 10.38
N PHE A 312 -6.07 12.82 9.38
CA PHE A 312 -5.66 13.37 8.09
C PHE A 312 -6.82 14.11 7.42
N ALA A 313 -7.97 13.45 7.30
CA ALA A 313 -9.14 14.02 6.63
C ALA A 313 -9.63 15.30 7.32
N THR A 314 -9.73 15.28 8.65
CA THR A 314 -10.11 16.45 9.45
C THR A 314 -9.12 17.61 9.25
N ALA A 315 -7.82 17.35 9.30
CA ALA A 315 -6.78 18.37 9.08
C ALA A 315 -6.83 18.99 7.67
N LYS A 316 -7.49 18.32 6.72
CA LYS A 316 -7.69 18.79 5.34
C LYS A 316 -9.09 19.37 5.09
N GLY A 317 -9.90 19.57 6.12
CA GLY A 317 -11.26 20.08 6.00
C GLY A 317 -12.20 19.11 5.28
N GLN A 318 -11.91 17.81 5.33
CA GLN A 318 -12.68 16.72 4.73
C GLN A 318 -13.13 15.71 5.79
N GLY A 319 -13.41 16.19 7.01
CA GLY A 319 -13.94 15.36 8.09
C GLY A 319 -15.26 14.69 7.68
N VAL A 320 -15.46 13.46 8.14
CA VAL A 320 -16.71 12.71 7.94
C VAL A 320 -17.42 12.59 9.29
N PRO A 321 -18.72 12.91 9.39
CA PRO A 321 -19.45 12.77 10.64
C PRO A 321 -19.44 11.34 11.18
N ASP A 322 -19.21 11.17 12.49
CA ASP A 322 -19.22 9.85 13.13
C ASP A 322 -20.57 9.13 13.00
N SER A 323 -21.68 9.87 12.79
CA SER A 323 -23.01 9.30 12.59
C SER A 323 -23.16 8.44 11.32
N ILE A 324 -22.22 8.54 10.37
CA ILE A 324 -22.26 7.82 9.09
C ILE A 324 -21.06 6.89 8.90
N VAL A 325 -20.24 6.73 9.95
CA VAL A 325 -19.04 5.90 9.99
C VAL A 325 -19.24 4.83 11.05
N THR A 326 -18.86 3.59 10.74
CA THR A 326 -18.86 2.52 11.73
C THR A 326 -17.96 2.89 12.92
N PRO A 327 -18.40 2.75 14.18
CA PRO A 327 -17.55 3.05 15.33
C PRO A 327 -16.26 2.22 15.31
N THR A 328 -15.12 2.85 15.58
CA THR A 328 -13.81 2.18 15.58
C THR A 328 -13.79 0.94 16.46
N ALA A 329 -14.36 1.01 17.66
CA ALA A 329 -14.43 -0.11 18.59
C ALA A 329 -15.22 -1.30 18.02
N THR A 330 -16.34 -1.04 17.32
CA THR A 330 -17.15 -2.09 16.67
C THR A 330 -16.33 -2.82 15.61
N TYR A 331 -15.63 -2.09 14.75
CA TYR A 331 -14.77 -2.67 13.72
C TYR A 331 -13.61 -3.46 14.33
N VAL A 332 -12.87 -2.86 15.25
CA VAL A 332 -11.69 -3.47 15.90
C VAL A 332 -12.08 -4.74 16.66
N ASN A 333 -13.18 -4.72 17.42
CA ASN A 333 -13.66 -5.91 18.11
C ASN A 333 -13.95 -7.04 17.12
N LYS A 334 -14.54 -6.72 15.98
CA LYS A 334 -14.81 -7.73 14.93
C LYS A 334 -13.52 -8.30 14.34
N VAL A 335 -12.50 -7.48 14.08
CA VAL A 335 -11.18 -7.96 13.64
C VAL A 335 -10.57 -8.90 14.71
N MET A 336 -10.68 -8.55 15.99
CA MET A 336 -10.19 -9.39 17.09
C MET A 336 -10.93 -10.73 17.19
N GLU A 337 -12.24 -10.74 16.99
CA GLU A 337 -13.02 -11.99 16.94
C GLU A 337 -12.58 -12.89 15.77
N LEU A 338 -12.30 -12.32 14.59
CA LEU A 338 -11.79 -13.08 13.46
C LEU A 338 -10.41 -13.66 13.76
N TYR A 339 -9.55 -12.88 14.42
CA TYR A 339 -8.24 -13.34 14.85
C TYR A 339 -8.32 -14.47 15.87
N ASP A 340 -9.25 -14.41 16.83
CA ASP A 340 -9.45 -15.47 17.83
C ASP A 340 -10.01 -16.75 17.21
N LYS A 341 -10.86 -16.64 16.19
CA LYS A 341 -11.43 -17.78 15.46
C LYS A 341 -10.42 -18.45 14.52
N ALA A 342 -9.34 -17.77 14.17
CA ALA A 342 -8.31 -18.29 13.28
C ALA A 342 -7.53 -19.43 13.94
N ALA A 343 -7.59 -20.63 13.33
CA ALA A 343 -7.08 -21.86 13.93
C ALA A 343 -5.54 -21.97 13.83
N THR A 344 -4.97 -21.58 12.71
CA THR A 344 -3.53 -21.70 12.45
C THR A 344 -2.84 -20.33 12.43
N ASN A 345 -1.51 -20.32 12.51
CA ASN A 345 -0.74 -19.09 12.28
C ASN A 345 -0.94 -18.55 10.85
N GLY A 346 -1.21 -19.43 9.88
CA GLY A 346 -1.58 -19.01 8.52
C GLY A 346 -2.89 -18.24 8.48
N ASP A 347 -3.92 -18.74 9.18
CA ASP A 347 -5.24 -18.08 9.27
C ASP A 347 -5.16 -16.77 10.07
N LYS A 348 -4.34 -16.73 11.12
CA LYS A 348 -4.06 -15.50 11.87
C LYS A 348 -3.35 -14.46 10.99
N MET A 349 -2.41 -14.91 10.17
CA MET A 349 -1.73 -14.06 9.20
C MET A 349 -2.68 -13.57 8.10
N ASP A 350 -3.71 -14.32 7.70
CA ASP A 350 -4.75 -13.82 6.80
C ASP A 350 -5.44 -12.57 7.38
N VAL A 351 -5.78 -12.59 8.68
CA VAL A 351 -6.39 -11.44 9.35
C VAL A 351 -5.42 -10.26 9.43
N ILE A 352 -4.17 -10.50 9.84
CA ILE A 352 -3.13 -9.45 9.91
C ILE A 352 -2.87 -8.85 8.53
N ALA A 353 -2.64 -9.68 7.52
CA ALA A 353 -2.31 -9.24 6.17
C ALA A 353 -3.46 -8.48 5.52
N LYS A 354 -4.71 -8.83 5.83
CA LYS A 354 -5.89 -8.14 5.30
C LYS A 354 -5.96 -6.72 5.83
N GLU A 355 -5.86 -6.57 7.14
CA GLU A 355 -5.84 -5.23 7.76
C GLU A 355 -4.62 -4.42 7.35
N TYR A 356 -3.46 -5.06 7.19
CA TYR A 356 -2.25 -4.40 6.74
C TYR A 356 -2.38 -3.94 5.29
N LEU A 357 -2.92 -4.78 4.39
CA LEU A 357 -3.19 -4.40 3.00
C LEU A 357 -4.15 -3.21 2.91
N ILE A 358 -5.15 -3.13 3.79
CA ILE A 358 -6.04 -1.96 3.87
C ILE A 358 -5.25 -0.73 4.33
N ALA A 359 -4.44 -0.85 5.39
CA ALA A 359 -3.62 0.26 5.90
C ALA A 359 -2.58 0.75 4.88
N LEU A 360 -2.06 -0.15 4.03
CA LEU A 360 -1.07 0.14 2.98
C LEU A 360 -1.65 0.91 1.77
N TRP A 361 -2.86 1.43 1.87
CA TRP A 361 -3.45 2.27 0.82
C TRP A 361 -2.54 3.48 0.49
N GLY A 362 -2.01 3.49 -0.74
CA GLY A 362 -1.00 4.46 -1.20
C GLY A 362 0.45 3.95 -1.21
N ASN A 363 0.72 2.75 -0.69
CA ASN A 363 2.02 2.10 -0.66
C ASN A 363 1.98 0.69 -1.28
N GLY A 364 2.21 0.61 -2.59
CA GLY A 364 2.19 -0.66 -3.32
C GLY A 364 3.40 -1.56 -3.08
N ILE A 365 4.56 -1.00 -2.71
CA ILE A 365 5.80 -1.77 -2.55
C ILE A 365 5.69 -2.72 -1.37
N GLU A 366 5.24 -2.21 -0.22
CA GLU A 366 5.12 -3.04 0.98
C GLU A 366 4.01 -4.07 0.83
N ALA A 367 2.89 -3.72 0.18
CA ALA A 367 1.82 -4.66 -0.11
C ALA A 367 2.31 -5.81 -1.00
N TYR A 368 3.12 -5.49 -2.02
CA TYR A 368 3.71 -6.48 -2.91
C TYR A 368 4.73 -7.39 -2.19
N ASN A 369 5.55 -6.83 -1.30
CA ASN A 369 6.49 -7.61 -0.48
C ASN A 369 5.77 -8.52 0.51
N LEU A 370 4.77 -7.99 1.24
CA LEU A 370 3.92 -8.74 2.16
C LEU A 370 3.30 -9.94 1.46
N TYR A 371 2.71 -9.72 0.28
CA TYR A 371 2.05 -10.78 -0.47
C TYR A 371 3.04 -11.83 -0.99
N ARG A 372 4.21 -11.43 -1.51
CA ARG A 372 5.25 -12.39 -1.93
C ARG A 372 5.87 -13.17 -0.78
N ARG A 373 5.99 -12.56 0.40
CA ARG A 373 6.51 -13.21 1.61
C ARG A 373 5.49 -14.18 2.20
N THR A 374 4.21 -13.84 2.20
CA THR A 374 3.21 -14.56 3.02
C THR A 374 2.15 -15.30 2.22
N GLY A 375 1.88 -14.88 0.98
CA GLY A 375 0.74 -15.35 0.18
C GLY A 375 -0.61 -14.88 0.72
N LYS A 376 -0.60 -13.93 1.66
CA LYS A 376 -1.78 -13.45 2.39
C LYS A 376 -2.10 -12.00 2.05
N PRO A 377 -3.38 -11.60 1.96
CA PRO A 377 -4.59 -12.40 2.20
C PRO A 377 -4.83 -13.46 1.11
N SER A 378 -5.41 -14.59 1.51
CA SER A 378 -5.65 -15.74 0.62
C SER A 378 -6.86 -15.54 -0.30
N ASP A 379 -7.67 -14.50 -0.08
CA ASP A 379 -8.91 -14.24 -0.82
C ASP A 379 -8.79 -13.11 -1.86
N ILE A 380 -7.57 -12.74 -2.26
CA ILE A 380 -7.32 -11.77 -3.35
C ILE A 380 -8.06 -12.20 -4.63
N GLN A 381 -8.73 -11.25 -5.28
CA GLN A 381 -9.44 -11.50 -6.53
C GLN A 381 -8.46 -12.02 -7.61
N PRO A 382 -8.75 -13.18 -8.21
CA PRO A 382 -7.96 -13.67 -9.33
C PRO A 382 -8.14 -12.75 -10.55
N THR A 383 -7.30 -12.92 -11.55
CA THR A 383 -7.41 -12.16 -12.81
C THR A 383 -8.71 -12.50 -13.55
N ARG A 384 -9.22 -11.54 -14.34
CA ARG A 384 -10.48 -11.68 -15.09
C ARG A 384 -10.45 -12.87 -16.06
N ALA A 385 -9.38 -12.98 -16.83
CA ALA A 385 -9.12 -14.19 -17.60
C ALA A 385 -8.54 -15.24 -16.66
N ARG A 386 -8.90 -16.51 -16.84
CA ARG A 386 -8.21 -17.61 -16.15
C ARG A 386 -6.79 -17.71 -16.72
N LEU A 387 -5.87 -16.92 -16.20
CA LEU A 387 -4.47 -16.97 -16.60
C LEU A 387 -3.84 -18.23 -16.01
N GLY A 388 -3.30 -19.09 -16.87
CA GLY A 388 -2.31 -20.07 -16.45
C GLY A 388 -0.95 -19.38 -16.37
N GLY A 389 -0.27 -19.45 -15.23
CA GLY A 389 1.05 -18.83 -15.08
C GLY A 389 1.47 -18.71 -13.62
N LYS A 390 2.75 -18.42 -13.40
CA LYS A 390 3.28 -18.11 -12.06
C LYS A 390 3.01 -16.64 -11.74
N TYR A 391 2.68 -16.36 -10.48
CA TYR A 391 2.62 -14.98 -9.99
C TYR A 391 3.97 -14.26 -10.23
N TYR A 392 3.95 -12.97 -10.55
CA TYR A 392 5.18 -12.19 -10.72
C TYR A 392 5.89 -12.05 -9.37
N ARG A 393 7.10 -12.61 -9.26
CA ARG A 393 7.89 -12.60 -8.01
C ARG A 393 9.03 -11.58 -8.01
N SER A 394 9.29 -10.95 -9.16
CA SER A 394 10.10 -9.75 -9.34
C SER A 394 9.76 -9.13 -10.69
N LEU A 395 10.13 -7.86 -10.88
CA LEU A 395 10.06 -7.19 -12.17
C LEU A 395 11.26 -7.59 -13.03
N ILE A 396 11.03 -7.60 -14.35
CA ILE A 396 12.11 -7.58 -15.34
C ILE A 396 12.85 -6.25 -15.25
N TYR A 397 14.12 -6.22 -15.62
CA TYR A 397 14.86 -4.96 -15.61
C TYR A 397 14.32 -4.02 -16.69
N PRO A 398 14.35 -2.68 -16.46
CA PRO A 398 14.02 -1.70 -17.48
C PRO A 398 14.82 -1.96 -18.77
N SER A 399 14.18 -1.77 -19.92
CA SER A 399 14.82 -1.99 -21.24
C SER A 399 16.13 -1.23 -21.35
N ASP A 400 16.15 0.03 -20.91
CA ASP A 400 17.31 0.90 -21.02
C ASP A 400 18.51 0.35 -20.23
N TYR A 401 18.28 -0.20 -19.04
CA TYR A 401 19.34 -0.88 -18.29
C TYR A 401 19.83 -2.12 -19.03
N ALA A 402 18.91 -2.96 -19.52
CA ALA A 402 19.26 -4.20 -20.21
C ALA A 402 19.97 -3.97 -21.55
N THR A 403 19.74 -2.84 -22.22
CA THR A 403 20.34 -2.55 -23.54
C THR A 403 21.57 -1.66 -23.46
N LEU A 404 21.62 -0.72 -22.53
CA LEU A 404 22.72 0.26 -22.45
C LEU A 404 23.87 -0.20 -21.54
N ASN A 405 23.63 -1.16 -20.65
CA ASN A 405 24.66 -1.74 -19.80
C ASN A 405 25.05 -3.13 -20.30
N SER A 406 26.23 -3.27 -20.88
CA SER A 406 26.70 -4.56 -21.42
C SER A 406 26.93 -5.65 -20.36
N ALA A 407 27.00 -5.28 -19.09
CA ALA A 407 27.09 -6.23 -17.97
C ALA A 407 25.71 -6.73 -17.51
N ALA A 408 24.62 -6.08 -17.94
CA ALA A 408 23.27 -6.46 -17.56
C ALA A 408 22.86 -7.79 -18.20
N LYS A 409 22.19 -8.65 -17.42
CA LYS A 409 21.55 -9.87 -17.91
C LYS A 409 20.06 -9.76 -17.65
N GLN A 410 19.28 -9.68 -18.73
CA GLN A 410 17.83 -9.58 -18.62
C GLN A 410 17.25 -10.87 -18.04
N LYS A 411 16.23 -10.73 -17.20
CA LYS A 411 15.48 -11.87 -16.65
C LYS A 411 14.51 -12.43 -17.67
N THR A 412 14.27 -13.73 -17.60
CA THR A 412 13.11 -14.33 -18.25
C THR A 412 11.82 -13.84 -17.60
N GLU A 413 10.73 -13.76 -18.36
CA GLU A 413 9.43 -13.35 -17.81
C GLU A 413 8.88 -14.40 -16.82
N ASN A 414 8.10 -13.93 -15.83
CA ASN A 414 7.36 -14.66 -14.79
C ASN A 414 8.20 -15.39 -13.72
N GLY A 415 7.75 -15.30 -12.45
CA GLY A 415 8.17 -16.21 -11.37
C GLY A 415 9.61 -16.11 -10.84
N VAL A 416 10.48 -15.23 -11.37
CA VAL A 416 11.85 -15.06 -10.85
C VAL A 416 11.79 -14.47 -9.43
N LYS A 417 12.28 -15.24 -8.45
CA LYS A 417 12.28 -14.86 -7.04
C LYS A 417 13.44 -13.93 -6.73
N VAL A 418 13.22 -13.04 -5.78
CA VAL A 418 14.30 -12.29 -5.11
C VAL A 418 14.91 -13.15 -4.00
N PHE A 419 16.11 -12.82 -3.54
CA PHE A 419 16.88 -13.71 -2.66
C PHE A 419 16.19 -14.07 -1.33
N TRP A 420 15.38 -13.17 -0.76
CA TRP A 420 14.64 -13.41 0.48
C TRP A 420 13.32 -14.17 0.26
N ASP A 421 12.91 -14.32 -1.00
CA ASP A 421 11.67 -14.99 -1.38
C ASP A 421 11.94 -16.48 -1.69
N ASN A 422 11.83 -17.35 -0.68
CA ASN A 422 12.10 -18.79 -0.81
C ASN A 422 10.84 -19.67 -0.82
N ASN A 423 9.64 -19.07 -0.88
CA ASN A 423 8.39 -19.83 -0.92
C ASN A 423 8.29 -20.67 -2.21
N PRO A 424 7.52 -21.79 -2.23
CA PRO A 424 7.26 -22.57 -3.44
C PRO A 424 6.72 -21.73 -4.60
N ASP A 425 6.91 -22.20 -5.83
CA ASP A 425 6.54 -21.45 -7.05
C ASP A 425 5.01 -21.26 -7.18
N ASP A 426 4.25 -22.23 -6.68
CA ASP A 426 2.79 -22.35 -6.75
C ASP A 426 2.07 -21.97 -5.44
N PHE A 427 2.80 -21.40 -4.48
CA PHE A 427 2.24 -21.05 -3.17
C PHE A 427 1.27 -19.84 -3.24
N ILE A 428 1.45 -18.97 -4.23
CA ILE A 428 0.50 -17.92 -4.62
C ILE A 428 -0.29 -18.46 -5.81
N LYS A 429 -1.61 -18.50 -5.66
CA LYS A 429 -2.54 -19.09 -6.63
C LYS A 429 -3.19 -18.06 -7.53
#